data_AF-A0A5B8V379-F1
#
_entry.id   AF-A0A5B8V379-F1
#
_cell.length_a   1.000
_cell.length_b   1.000
_cell.length_c   1.000
_cell.angle_alpha   90.00
_cell.angle_beta   90.00
_cell.angle_gamma   90.00
#
_symmetry.space_group_name_H-M   'P 1'
#
loop_
_entity.id
_entity.type
_entity.pdbx_description
1 polymer ?
#
loop_
_entity_poly.entity_id
_entity_poly.type
_entity_poly.pdbx_seq_one_letter_code
_entity_poly.pdbx_strand_id
1 'polypeptide(L)'
;MSLVVIVALWLPVSFSAIACDACKKQQPKLLQGITHGSGPDSNWDYLIVSAMVIITVYSAYAAIKCLVKPKEKNYQDIKNVIFN
;
A
#
# COMPACT_ATOMS: atom_id res chain seq x y z
N MET A 1 16.90 -21.45 -11.06
CA MET A 1 15.51 -21.00 -11.31
C MET A 1 15.27 -19.82 -10.38
N SER A 2 15.39 -18.61 -10.93
CA SER A 2 15.65 -17.39 -10.15
C SER A 2 14.49 -17.00 -9.23
N LEU A 3 14.82 -16.51 -8.05
CA LEU A 3 13.91 -16.02 -6.99
C LEU A 3 12.84 -15.05 -7.54
N VAL A 4 13.16 -14.33 -8.61
CA VAL A 4 12.26 -13.46 -9.39
C VAL A 4 11.04 -14.21 -9.96
N VAL A 5 11.22 -15.44 -10.45
CA VAL A 5 10.13 -16.26 -11.02
C VAL A 5 9.19 -16.73 -9.91
N ILE A 6 9.72 -17.02 -8.72
CA ILE A 6 8.92 -17.42 -7.55
C ILE A 6 8.11 -16.21 -7.06
N VAL A 7 8.72 -15.03 -6.97
CA VAL A 7 8.01 -13.79 -6.56
C VAL A 7 6.93 -13.40 -7.56
N ALA A 8 7.20 -13.54 -8.87
CA ALA A 8 6.22 -13.26 -9.92
C ALA A 8 5.03 -14.24 -9.90
N LEU A 9 5.26 -15.50 -9.54
CA LEU A 9 4.23 -16.54 -9.42
C LEU A 9 3.30 -16.33 -8.20
N TRP A 10 3.77 -15.60 -7.18
CA TRP A 10 3.04 -15.28 -5.96
C TRP A 10 2.33 -13.92 -6.00
N LEU A 11 2.38 -13.17 -7.11
CA LEU A 11 1.55 -11.98 -7.28
C LEU A 11 0.17 -12.40 -7.80
N PRO A 12 -0.90 -12.45 -6.98
CA PRO A 12 -2.24 -12.58 -7.50
C PRO A 12 -2.57 -11.31 -8.31
N VAL A 13 -2.62 -11.46 -9.63
CA VAL A 13 -3.15 -10.46 -10.56
C VAL A 13 -4.67 -10.48 -10.43
N SER A 14 -5.21 -9.83 -9.39
CA SER A 14 -6.64 -9.70 -9.19
C SER A 14 -7.21 -8.61 -10.12
N PHE A 15 -7.25 -8.88 -11.41
CA PHE A 15 -7.89 -8.03 -12.42
C PHE A 15 -9.40 -8.29 -12.46
N SER A 16 -10.13 -7.80 -11.46
CA SER A 16 -11.59 -7.66 -11.54
C SER A 16 -12.03 -6.61 -10.55
N ALA A 17 -11.79 -5.33 -10.88
CA ALA A 17 -12.13 -4.17 -10.05
C ALA A 17 -13.61 -3.75 -10.15
N ILE A 18 -14.46 -4.49 -10.86
CA ILE A 18 -15.86 -4.13 -11.12
C ILE A 18 -16.79 -4.81 -10.11
N ALA A 19 -17.40 -4.03 -9.22
CA ALA A 19 -18.32 -4.54 -8.20
C ALA A 19 -19.60 -5.12 -8.83
N CYS A 20 -20.03 -6.31 -8.38
CA CYS A 20 -21.35 -6.83 -8.69
C CYS A 20 -22.44 -5.99 -8.00
N ASP A 21 -23.69 -6.12 -8.41
CA ASP A 21 -24.78 -5.28 -7.89
C ASP A 21 -25.04 -5.48 -6.38
N ALA A 22 -24.75 -6.66 -5.84
CA ALA A 22 -24.80 -6.90 -4.40
C ALA A 22 -23.71 -6.11 -3.66
N CYS A 23 -22.46 -6.16 -4.14
CA CYS A 23 -21.35 -5.39 -3.57
C CYS A 23 -21.59 -3.88 -3.66
N LYS A 24 -22.11 -3.37 -4.79
CA LYS A 24 -22.43 -1.93 -4.93
C LYS A 24 -23.42 -1.43 -3.87
N LYS A 25 -24.42 -2.24 -3.49
CA LYS A 25 -25.42 -1.88 -2.47
C LYS A 25 -24.86 -1.90 -1.05
N GLN A 26 -23.90 -2.79 -0.78
CA GLN A 26 -23.26 -2.91 0.54
C GLN A 26 -22.10 -1.95 0.74
N GLN A 27 -21.60 -1.33 -0.34
CA GLN A 27 -20.51 -0.38 -0.29
C GLN A 27 -20.96 1.03 0.13
N PRO A 28 -20.15 1.74 0.93
CA PRO A 28 -20.42 3.14 1.25
C PRO A 28 -20.41 3.96 -0.03
N LYS A 29 -21.26 5.01 -0.10
CA LYS A 29 -21.52 5.80 -1.33
C LYS A 29 -20.26 6.23 -2.09
N LEU A 30 -19.16 6.51 -1.37
CA LEU A 30 -17.89 6.96 -1.94
C LEU A 30 -17.06 5.85 -2.61
N LEU A 31 -17.28 4.58 -2.24
CA LEU A 31 -16.50 3.43 -2.73
C LEU A 31 -17.32 2.48 -3.60
N GLN A 32 -18.54 2.88 -4.00
CA GLN A 32 -19.40 2.06 -4.85
C GLN A 32 -18.77 1.87 -6.22
N GLY A 33 -18.69 0.62 -6.67
CA GLY A 33 -18.20 0.26 -8.01
C GLY A 33 -16.76 -0.25 -8.05
N ILE A 34 -16.01 -0.11 -6.95
CA ILE A 34 -14.66 -0.66 -6.81
C ILE A 34 -14.78 -1.98 -6.05
N THR A 35 -14.44 -3.12 -6.65
CA THR A 35 -14.30 -4.35 -5.85
C THR A 35 -13.15 -4.15 -4.87
N HIS A 36 -13.45 -4.32 -3.61
CA HIS A 36 -12.44 -4.66 -2.63
C HIS A 36 -12.84 -6.02 -2.06
N GLY A 37 -11.87 -6.74 -1.48
CA GLY A 37 -12.16 -7.94 -0.71
C GLY A 37 -13.12 -7.63 0.44
N SER A 38 -13.53 -8.66 1.19
CA SER A 38 -14.38 -8.48 2.36
C SER A 38 -13.80 -7.41 3.29
N GLY A 39 -14.66 -6.47 3.71
CA GLY A 39 -14.29 -5.46 4.68
C GLY A 39 -14.06 -6.08 6.06
N PRO A 40 -13.63 -5.27 7.03
CA PRO A 40 -13.44 -5.71 8.41
C PRO A 40 -14.77 -6.25 8.99
N ASP A 41 -14.75 -7.43 9.60
CA ASP A 41 -15.95 -8.12 10.12
C ASP A 41 -16.43 -7.51 11.45
N SER A 42 -15.51 -6.96 12.25
CA SER A 42 -15.79 -6.44 13.59
C SER A 42 -15.19 -5.04 13.84
N ASN A 43 -15.68 -4.37 14.88
CA ASN A 43 -15.14 -3.06 15.31
C ASN A 43 -13.64 -3.12 15.69
N TRP A 44 -13.17 -4.28 16.16
CA TRP A 44 -11.75 -4.49 16.46
C TRP A 44 -10.90 -4.51 15.20
N ASP A 45 -11.43 -5.08 14.12
CA ASP A 45 -10.72 -5.10 12.84
C ASP A 45 -10.56 -3.68 12.28
N TYR A 46 -11.58 -2.81 12.44
CA TYR A 46 -11.47 -1.39 12.09
C TYR A 46 -10.40 -0.65 12.92
N LEU A 47 -10.30 -0.96 14.22
CA LEU A 47 -9.25 -0.39 15.08
C LEU A 47 -7.86 -0.80 14.60
N ILE A 48 -7.66 -2.08 14.27
CA ILE A 48 -6.38 -2.59 13.78
C ILE A 48 -6.03 -1.97 12.42
N VAL A 49 -6.97 -1.96 11.47
CA VAL A 49 -6.78 -1.37 10.14
C VAL A 49 -6.44 0.11 10.24
N SER A 50 -7.11 0.87 11.10
CA SER A 50 -6.81 2.29 11.29
C SER A 50 -5.40 2.52 11.86
N ALA A 51 -4.97 1.70 12.83
CA ALA A 51 -3.61 1.76 13.37
C ALA A 51 -2.55 1.43 12.29
N MET A 52 -2.80 0.41 11.47
CA MET A 52 -1.93 0.06 10.34
C MET A 52 -1.79 1.21 9.35
N VAL A 53 -2.91 1.84 8.95
CA VAL A 53 -2.89 3.00 8.05
C VAL A 53 -2.03 4.12 8.61
N ILE A 54 -2.16 4.44 9.90
CA ILE A 54 -1.35 5.50 10.55
C ILE A 54 0.15 5.16 10.46
N ILE A 55 0.54 3.94 10.84
CA ILE A 55 1.94 3.49 10.83
C ILE A 55 2.50 3.50 9.40
N THR A 56 1.73 3.02 8.41
CA THR A 56 2.14 3.00 7.01
C THR A 56 2.32 4.40 6.47
N VAL A 57 1.38 5.33 6.71
CA VAL A 57 1.49 6.73 6.27
C VAL A 57 2.71 7.40 6.91
N TYR A 58 2.94 7.19 8.21
CA TYR A 58 4.12 7.70 8.89
C TYR A 58 5.43 7.16 8.28
N SER A 59 5.48 5.86 8.02
CA SER A 59 6.65 5.19 7.46
C SER A 59 6.92 5.64 6.02
N ALA A 60 5.88 5.79 5.21
CA ALA A 60 5.96 6.32 3.85
C ALA A 60 6.46 7.77 3.86
N TYR A 61 5.93 8.61 4.75
CA TYR A 61 6.40 9.99 4.93
C TYR A 61 7.88 10.02 5.34
N ALA A 62 8.29 9.20 6.31
CA ALA A 62 9.69 9.12 6.73
C ALA A 62 10.61 8.65 5.59
N ALA A 63 10.18 7.65 4.81
CA ALA A 63 10.92 7.15 3.65
C ALA A 63 11.08 8.25 2.59
N ILE A 64 10.00 8.93 2.21
CA ILE A 64 10.03 10.05 1.27
C ILE A 64 10.94 11.16 1.80
N LYS A 65 10.83 11.52 3.08
CA LYS A 65 11.69 12.52 3.71
C LYS A 65 13.17 12.15 3.64
N CYS A 66 13.51 10.89 3.88
CA CYS A 66 14.88 10.39 3.78
C CYS A 66 15.41 10.42 2.33
N LEU A 67 14.55 10.19 1.33
CA LEU A 67 14.93 10.26 -0.08
C LEU A 67 15.10 11.70 -0.56
N VAL A 68 14.16 12.59 -0.25
CA VAL A 68 14.18 13.99 -0.71
C VAL A 68 15.24 14.81 0.03
N LYS A 69 15.43 14.58 1.32
CA LYS A 69 16.39 15.32 2.14
C LYS A 69 17.17 14.36 3.04
N PRO A 70 18.16 13.64 2.47
CA PRO A 70 19.01 12.77 3.25
C PRO A 70 19.70 13.59 4.35
N LYS A 71 19.65 13.10 5.59
CA LYS A 71 20.34 13.74 6.72
C LYS A 71 21.86 13.56 6.64
N GLU A 72 22.31 12.56 5.90
CA GLU A 72 23.72 12.22 5.73
C GLU A 72 24.32 13.03 4.58
N LYS A 73 25.28 13.90 4.91
CA LYS A 73 25.91 14.82 3.96
C LYS A 73 27.11 14.22 3.21
N ASN A 74 27.39 12.92 3.39
CA ASN A 74 28.56 12.31 2.81
C ASN A 74 28.31 12.00 1.33
N TYR A 75 29.04 12.66 0.44
CA TYR A 75 28.84 12.57 -1.02
C TYR A 75 29.13 11.16 -1.58
N GLN A 76 29.80 10.30 -0.79
CA GLN A 76 30.16 8.93 -1.18
C GLN A 76 29.03 7.90 -0.98
N ASP A 77 27.88 8.31 -0.46
CA ASP A 77 26.72 7.42 -0.34
C ASP A 77 25.88 7.44 -1.62
N ILE A 78 25.54 6.25 -2.12
CA ILE A 78 24.75 6.03 -3.36
C ILE A 78 23.44 6.85 -3.41
N LYS A 79 22.92 7.23 -2.23
CA LYS A 79 21.71 8.04 -2.04
C LYS A 79 21.87 9.49 -2.52
N ASN A 80 23.08 10.04 -2.51
CA ASN A 80 23.38 11.41 -2.91
C ASN A 80 23.72 11.53 -4.41
N VAL A 81 23.93 10.41 -5.11
CA VAL A 81 24.27 10.37 -6.55
C VAL A 81 23.03 10.46 -7.45
N ILE A 82 21.85 10.06 -6.95
CA ILE A 82 20.60 10.07 -7.73
C ILE A 82 19.96 11.47 -7.78
N PHE A 83 20.19 12.30 -6.75
CA PHE A 83 19.56 13.62 -6.59
C PHE A 83 20.52 14.81 -6.81
N ASN A 84 21.79 14.57 -7.13
CA ASN A 84 22.79 15.59 -7.51
C ASN A 84 23.16 15.43 -8.98
#